data_AF-A0A926GDE4-F1
#
_entry.id   AF-A0A926GDE4-F1
#
_cell.length_a   1.000
_cell.length_b   1.000
_cell.length_c   1.000
_cell.angle_alpha   90.00
_cell.angle_beta   90.00
_cell.angle_gamma   90.00
#
_symmetry.space_group_name_H-M   'P 1'
#
loop_
_entity.id
_entity.type
_entity.pdbx_description
1 polymer ?
#
loop_
_entity_poly.entity_id
_entity_poly.type
_entity_poly.pdbx_seq_one_letter_code
_entity_poly.pdbx_strand_id
1 'polypeptide(L)'
;MWNAATFALLVACAPLTQDNVRTVAAIEVVLQTSADRADLLAVLRQQAAADPALHVDDVSDRWEELKAQAQNFPPEADGTLYVGVWRGENDDEQEADVDDMGHKGRVWLTFPKGRVPERSLNFRTRLIAAIRDRWPSSKAIPILPSGALPLAVDLQETPTGYKITKTAAPRYGLLPTSALVAPD
;
A
#
# COMPACT_ATOMS: atom_id res chain seq x y z
N MET A 1 50.72 7.82 30.49
CA MET A 1 50.58 8.21 29.07
C MET A 1 49.43 7.41 28.51
N TRP A 2 48.32 8.07 28.21
CA TRP A 2 47.07 7.48 27.73
C TRP A 2 46.73 8.06 26.37
N ASN A 3 45.89 7.33 25.63
CA ASN A 3 45.15 7.69 24.41
C ASN A 3 45.85 7.36 23.08
N ALA A 4 45.20 6.77 22.08
CA ALA A 4 43.80 6.36 21.91
C ALA A 4 43.73 5.23 20.87
N ALA A 5 42.86 4.24 21.11
CA ALA A 5 42.43 3.30 20.08
C ALA A 5 41.17 3.86 19.42
N THR A 6 41.27 4.22 18.14
CA THR A 6 40.14 4.65 17.31
C THR A 6 39.30 3.42 16.95
N PHE A 7 38.13 3.27 17.57
CA PHE A 7 37.11 2.32 17.13
C PHE A 7 36.32 2.95 15.98
N ALA A 8 36.52 2.43 14.76
CA ALA A 8 35.66 2.73 13.62
C ALA A 8 34.38 1.90 13.73
N LEU A 9 33.26 2.55 14.06
CA LEU A 9 31.93 1.96 13.98
C LEU A 9 31.50 1.95 12.50
N LEU A 10 31.64 0.80 11.85
CA LEU A 10 30.98 0.49 10.59
C LEU A 10 29.47 0.39 10.88
N VAL A 11 28.71 1.41 10.48
CA VAL A 11 27.25 1.35 10.43
C VAL A 11 26.87 0.37 9.32
N ALA A 12 26.50 -0.84 9.71
CA ALA A 12 25.95 -1.82 8.78
C ALA A 12 24.55 -1.38 8.37
N CYS A 13 24.38 -0.91 7.13
CA CYS A 13 23.07 -0.90 6.48
C CYS A 13 22.58 -2.36 6.42
N ALA A 14 21.67 -2.74 7.30
CA ALA A 14 21.05 -4.05 7.23
C ALA A 14 20.32 -4.18 5.87
N PRO A 15 20.52 -5.27 5.12
CA PRO A 15 19.83 -5.46 3.86
C PRO A 15 18.33 -5.57 4.13
N LEU A 16 17.51 -4.80 3.39
CA LEU A 16 16.07 -5.01 3.31
C LEU A 16 15.82 -6.45 2.81
N THR A 17 15.43 -7.35 3.71
CA THR A 17 14.96 -8.68 3.31
C THR A 17 13.64 -8.52 2.56
N GLN A 18 13.56 -9.05 1.34
CA GLN A 18 12.40 -8.96 0.44
C GLN A 18 11.08 -9.39 1.09
N ASP A 19 11.12 -10.22 2.13
CA ASP A 19 9.93 -10.65 2.88
C ASP A 19 9.25 -9.50 3.66
N ASN A 20 9.99 -8.46 4.07
CA ASN A 20 9.44 -7.36 4.85
C ASN A 20 8.59 -6.41 3.99
N VAL A 21 8.93 -6.26 2.71
CA VAL A 21 8.19 -5.41 1.75
C VAL A 21 7.06 -6.16 1.04
N ARG A 22 6.92 -7.46 1.30
CA ARG A 22 5.85 -8.28 0.72
C ARG A 22 4.49 -7.74 1.17
N THR A 23 3.60 -7.40 0.25
CA THR A 23 2.21 -7.02 0.57
C THR A 23 1.49 -8.22 1.17
N VAL A 24 0.81 -7.99 2.30
CA VAL A 24 0.05 -9.01 3.02
C VAL A 24 -1.43 -8.67 3.14
N ALA A 25 -1.82 -7.43 2.84
CA ALA A 25 -3.21 -7.02 2.72
C ALA A 25 -3.34 -5.83 1.77
N ALA A 26 -4.50 -5.71 1.14
CA ALA A 26 -4.88 -4.53 0.39
C ALA A 26 -6.39 -4.33 0.45
N ILE A 27 -6.82 -3.08 0.45
CA ILE A 27 -8.23 -2.69 0.39
C ILE A 27 -8.41 -1.59 -0.65
N GLU A 28 -9.56 -1.60 -1.32
CA GLU A 28 -10.01 -0.51 -2.18
C GLU A 28 -10.97 0.40 -1.43
N VAL A 29 -10.79 1.70 -1.61
CA VAL A 29 -11.73 2.76 -1.25
C VAL A 29 -12.07 3.57 -2.50
N VAL A 30 -13.35 3.71 -2.80
CA VAL A 30 -13.80 4.56 -3.92
C VAL A 30 -13.99 5.98 -3.39
N LEU A 31 -13.24 6.93 -3.94
CA LEU A 31 -13.36 8.35 -3.62
C LEU A 31 -14.16 9.05 -4.72
N GLN A 32 -15.27 9.69 -4.36
CA GLN A 32 -16.14 10.36 -5.33
C GLN A 32 -15.89 11.85 -5.41
N THR A 33 -15.30 12.43 -4.35
CA THR A 33 -15.14 13.87 -4.19
C THR A 33 -13.77 14.23 -3.63
N SER A 34 -13.39 15.50 -3.78
CA SER A 34 -12.20 16.06 -3.09
C SER A 34 -12.33 16.02 -1.57
N ALA A 35 -13.57 16.06 -1.05
CA ALA A 35 -13.83 15.89 0.38
C ALA A 35 -13.48 14.46 0.84
N ASP A 36 -13.80 13.43 0.05
CA ASP A 36 -13.39 12.05 0.37
C ASP A 36 -11.87 11.90 0.42
N ARG A 37 -11.15 12.57 -0.50
CA ARG A 37 -9.67 12.60 -0.49
C ARG A 37 -9.15 13.26 0.79
N ALA A 38 -9.70 14.40 1.16
CA ALA A 38 -9.31 15.09 2.39
C ALA A 38 -9.58 14.24 3.64
N ASP A 39 -10.72 13.56 3.69
CA ASP A 39 -11.08 12.65 4.78
C ASP A 39 -10.15 11.44 4.84
N LEU A 40 -9.76 10.86 3.70
CA LEU A 40 -8.81 9.75 3.66
C LEU A 40 -7.47 10.17 4.25
N LEU A 41 -6.94 11.32 3.84
CA LEU A 41 -5.71 11.88 4.39
C LEU A 41 -5.82 12.16 5.89
N ALA A 42 -6.97 12.65 6.36
CA ALA A 42 -7.21 12.88 7.78
C ALA A 42 -7.17 11.56 8.58
N VAL A 43 -7.81 10.49 8.07
CA VAL A 43 -7.76 9.17 8.69
C VAL A 43 -6.33 8.62 8.74
N LEU A 44 -5.58 8.72 7.63
CA LEU A 44 -4.18 8.27 7.59
C LEU A 44 -3.33 8.99 8.64
N ARG A 45 -3.42 10.32 8.71
CA ARG A 45 -2.68 11.15 9.68
C ARG A 45 -3.09 10.83 11.12
N GLN A 46 -4.38 10.66 11.39
CA GLN A 46 -4.86 10.30 12.71
C GLN A 46 -4.33 8.94 13.17
N GLN A 47 -4.32 7.93 12.28
CA GLN A 47 -3.85 6.59 12.64
C GLN A 47 -2.33 6.51 12.79
N ALA A 48 -1.59 7.27 11.97
CA ALA A 48 -0.15 7.43 12.09
C ALA A 48 0.23 8.15 13.41
N ALA A 49 -0.46 9.23 13.78
CA ALA A 49 -0.18 10.01 15.00
C ALA A 49 -0.29 9.22 16.32
N ALA A 50 -0.90 8.02 16.30
CA ALA A 50 -0.94 7.13 17.46
C ALA A 50 0.42 6.44 17.75
N ASP A 51 1.38 6.53 16.83
CA ASP A 51 2.74 6.02 16.98
C ASP A 51 3.73 7.14 16.59
N PRO A 52 4.55 7.65 17.53
CA PRO A 52 5.44 8.79 17.25
C PRO A 52 6.55 8.47 16.23
N ALA A 53 6.74 7.20 15.89
CA ALA A 53 7.69 6.80 14.85
C ALA A 53 7.06 6.78 13.45
N LEU A 54 5.77 7.11 13.30
CA LEU A 54 5.08 7.13 12.00
C LEU A 54 4.82 8.54 11.51
N HIS A 55 4.90 8.72 10.19
CA HIS A 55 4.48 9.93 9.49
C HIS A 55 3.79 9.59 8.15
N VAL A 56 3.16 10.60 7.57
CA VAL A 56 2.40 10.49 6.32
C VAL A 56 2.96 11.47 5.30
N ASP A 57 3.35 10.96 4.15
CA ASP A 57 3.86 11.75 3.04
C ASP A 57 2.87 11.72 1.86
N ASP A 58 2.24 12.86 1.59
CA ASP A 58 1.43 13.06 0.39
C ASP A 58 2.33 13.64 -0.72
N VAL A 59 2.64 12.82 -1.72
CA VAL A 59 3.49 13.20 -2.86
C VAL A 59 2.68 13.38 -4.14
N SER A 60 1.34 13.48 -4.03
CA SER A 60 0.44 13.58 -5.18
C SER A 60 0.77 14.77 -6.10
N ASP A 61 1.04 15.95 -5.53
CA ASP A 61 1.38 17.14 -6.32
C ASP A 61 2.71 16.97 -7.06
N ARG A 62 3.73 16.41 -6.38
CA ARG A 62 5.02 16.08 -6.99
C ARG A 62 4.87 15.03 -8.10
N TRP A 63 3.95 14.09 -7.95
CA TRP A 63 3.64 13.10 -8.97
C TRP A 63 3.02 13.74 -10.22
N GLU A 64 2.07 14.66 -10.04
CA GLU A 64 1.51 15.45 -11.14
C GLU A 64 2.58 16.28 -11.87
N GLU A 65 3.50 16.90 -11.15
CA GLU A 65 4.63 17.62 -11.74
C GLU A 65 5.53 16.71 -12.57
N LEU A 66 5.84 15.50 -12.07
CA LEU A 66 6.63 14.50 -12.79
C LEU A 66 5.91 14.07 -14.08
N LYS A 67 4.61 13.83 -14.01
CA LYS A 67 3.77 13.48 -15.17
C LYS A 67 3.81 14.55 -16.25
N ALA A 68 3.66 15.82 -15.86
CA ALA A 68 3.68 16.94 -16.79
C ALA A 68 5.03 17.08 -17.54
N GLN A 69 6.12 16.59 -16.95
CA GLN A 69 7.46 16.64 -17.54
C GLN A 69 7.82 15.39 -18.36
N ALA A 70 7.08 14.30 -18.20
CA ALA A 70 7.38 13.03 -18.85
C ALA A 70 6.80 12.97 -20.26
N GLN A 71 7.66 12.82 -21.27
CA GLN A 71 7.24 12.70 -22.67
C GLN A 71 6.40 11.43 -22.94
N ASN A 72 6.68 10.34 -22.22
CA ASN A 72 6.02 9.04 -22.38
C ASN A 72 5.58 8.50 -21.01
N PHE A 73 4.60 9.13 -20.39
CA PHE A 73 4.13 8.69 -19.09
C PHE A 73 3.30 7.40 -19.22
N PRO A 74 3.63 6.32 -18.48
CA PRO A 74 2.94 5.03 -18.63
C PRO A 74 1.49 5.11 -18.12
N PRO A 75 0.49 4.61 -18.89
CA PRO A 75 -0.91 4.62 -18.46
C PRO A 75 -1.16 3.91 -17.13
N GLU A 76 -0.41 2.84 -16.84
CA GLU A 76 -0.50 2.09 -15.59
C GLU A 76 0.00 2.87 -14.36
N ALA A 77 0.79 3.93 -14.57
CA ALA A 77 1.28 4.80 -13.50
C ALA A 77 0.43 6.08 -13.36
N ASP A 78 -0.60 6.24 -14.19
CA ASP A 78 -1.43 7.44 -14.22
C ASP A 78 -2.47 7.38 -13.08
N GLY A 79 -2.15 8.08 -11.99
CA GLY A 79 -2.98 8.25 -10.80
C GLY A 79 -3.07 9.73 -10.40
N THR A 80 -3.99 10.06 -9.50
CA THR A 80 -4.21 11.40 -8.92
C THR A 80 -3.91 11.47 -7.42
N LEU A 81 -3.70 10.32 -6.78
CA LEU A 81 -3.32 10.21 -5.38
C LEU A 81 -2.08 9.34 -5.26
N TYR A 82 -1.10 9.79 -4.48
CA TYR A 82 0.02 8.97 -4.06
C TYR A 82 0.49 9.40 -2.66
N VAL A 83 0.27 8.53 -1.68
CA VAL A 83 0.52 8.78 -0.27
C VAL A 83 1.19 7.57 0.36
N GLY A 84 2.30 7.78 1.06
CA GLY A 84 2.95 6.77 1.87
C GLY A 84 2.70 7.01 3.36
N VAL A 85 2.55 5.94 4.13
CA VAL A 85 2.72 5.97 5.58
C VAL A 85 4.02 5.25 5.90
N TRP A 86 4.92 5.95 6.56
CA TRP A 86 6.29 5.50 6.79
C TRP A 86 6.61 5.46 8.27
N ARG A 87 7.56 4.60 8.60
CA ARG A 87 8.18 4.51 9.92
C ARG A 87 9.63 4.97 9.86
N GLY A 88 10.04 5.74 10.86
CA GLY A 88 11.38 6.27 11.00
C GLY A 88 11.54 7.62 10.32
N GLU A 89 12.52 8.41 10.73
CA GLU A 89 12.68 9.82 10.29
C GLU A 89 13.06 9.96 8.81
N ASN A 90 13.53 8.88 8.17
CA ASN A 90 14.03 8.88 6.78
C ASN A 90 13.32 7.82 5.92
N ASP A 91 12.02 7.61 6.13
CA ASP A 91 11.22 6.65 5.36
C ASP A 91 11.79 5.22 5.42
N ASP A 92 12.31 4.83 6.59
CA ASP A 92 13.08 3.59 6.76
C ASP A 92 12.24 2.34 6.42
N GLU A 93 10.95 2.39 6.70
CA GLU A 93 10.02 1.28 6.51
C GLU A 93 8.62 1.77 6.14
N GLN A 94 8.12 1.32 4.99
CA GLN A 94 6.74 1.58 4.58
C GLN A 94 5.78 0.74 5.41
N GLU A 95 4.71 1.35 5.91
CA GLU A 95 3.65 0.70 6.69
C GLU A 95 2.32 0.67 5.93
N ALA A 96 2.10 1.63 5.04
CA ALA A 96 1.07 1.58 4.02
C ALA A 96 1.48 2.39 2.78
N ASP A 97 0.95 1.96 1.63
CA ASP A 97 1.02 2.68 0.36
C ASP A 97 -0.41 2.95 -0.11
N VAL A 98 -0.68 4.14 -0.63
CA VAL A 98 -2.02 4.59 -0.97
C VAL A 98 -2.02 5.35 -2.29
N ASP A 99 -2.57 4.73 -3.32
CA ASP A 99 -2.57 5.29 -4.68
C ASP A 99 -3.79 4.86 -5.49
N ASP A 100 -4.02 5.53 -6.63
CA ASP A 100 -5.04 5.15 -7.61
C ASP A 100 -4.45 4.97 -9.02
N MET A 101 -3.18 4.54 -9.11
CA MET A 101 -2.44 4.41 -10.37
C MET A 101 -3.10 3.38 -11.30
N GLY A 102 -3.45 3.80 -12.52
CA GLY A 102 -4.11 2.94 -13.48
C GLY A 102 -5.59 2.67 -13.18
N HIS A 103 -6.16 3.25 -12.12
CA HIS A 103 -7.56 3.11 -11.72
C HIS A 103 -8.07 4.33 -10.93
N LYS A 104 -7.89 5.52 -11.50
CA LYS A 104 -8.23 6.83 -10.90
C LYS A 104 -9.57 6.85 -10.15
N GLY A 105 -9.54 7.43 -8.94
CA GLY A 105 -10.71 7.50 -8.04
C GLY A 105 -11.04 6.20 -7.31
N ARG A 106 -10.37 5.09 -7.62
CA ARG A 106 -10.42 3.83 -6.87
C ARG A 106 -9.08 3.67 -6.18
N VAL A 107 -8.99 4.16 -4.96
CA VAL A 107 -7.74 4.18 -4.21
C VAL A 107 -7.49 2.81 -3.61
N TRP A 108 -6.31 2.27 -3.85
CA TRP A 108 -5.82 1.06 -3.24
C TRP A 108 -4.92 1.44 -2.06
N LEU A 109 -5.26 0.91 -0.88
CA LEU A 109 -4.40 0.95 0.29
C LEU A 109 -3.73 -0.41 0.41
N THR A 110 -2.41 -0.46 0.29
CA THR A 110 -1.63 -1.68 0.36
C THR A 110 -0.78 -1.68 1.62
N PHE A 111 -0.58 -2.87 2.19
CA PHE A 111 0.08 -3.02 3.47
C PHE A 111 1.17 -4.09 3.37
N PRO A 112 2.45 -3.71 3.49
CA PRO A 112 3.54 -4.67 3.58
C PRO A 112 3.49 -5.46 4.90
N LYS A 113 4.28 -6.54 4.95
CA LYS A 113 4.45 -7.35 6.16
C LYS A 113 5.11 -6.56 7.29
N GLY A 114 6.06 -5.70 6.93
CA GLY A 114 6.92 -4.97 7.85
C GLY A 114 8.08 -5.80 8.38
N ARG A 115 9.13 -5.11 8.82
CA ARG A 115 10.31 -5.64 9.52
C ARG A 115 9.96 -6.16 10.91
N VAL A 116 8.98 -5.54 11.57
CA VAL A 116 8.43 -5.98 12.86
C VAL A 116 6.95 -6.32 12.68
N PRO A 117 6.60 -7.56 12.26
CA PRO A 117 5.27 -7.89 11.75
C PRO A 117 4.11 -7.62 12.73
N GLU A 118 4.33 -7.75 14.03
CA GLU A 118 3.31 -7.49 15.05
C GLU A 118 2.95 -6.00 15.13
N ARG A 119 3.94 -5.10 14.96
CA ARG A 119 3.71 -3.66 14.96
C ARG A 119 2.97 -3.22 13.71
N SER A 120 3.42 -3.70 12.54
CA SER A 120 2.76 -3.43 11.26
C SER A 120 1.35 -4.03 11.21
N LEU A 121 1.14 -5.20 11.79
CA LEU A 121 -0.20 -5.78 11.96
C LEU A 121 -1.10 -4.88 12.81
N ASN A 122 -0.60 -4.38 13.95
CA ASN A 122 -1.40 -3.48 14.81
C ASN A 122 -1.79 -2.20 14.05
N PHE A 123 -0.83 -1.52 13.42
CA PHE A 123 -1.11 -0.34 12.61
C PHE A 123 -2.13 -0.64 11.49
N ARG A 124 -1.88 -1.68 10.69
CA ARG A 124 -2.78 -2.12 9.61
C ARG A 124 -4.19 -2.39 10.12
N THR A 125 -4.34 -3.13 11.22
CA THR A 125 -5.66 -3.47 11.77
C THR A 125 -6.42 -2.23 12.20
N ARG A 126 -5.77 -1.28 12.87
CA ARG A 126 -6.39 0.00 13.26
C ARG A 126 -6.78 0.84 12.05
N LEU A 127 -5.90 0.95 11.05
CA LEU A 127 -6.18 1.72 9.85
C LEU A 127 -7.33 1.10 9.05
N ILE A 128 -7.31 -0.22 8.81
CA ILE A 128 -8.41 -0.91 8.11
C ILE A 128 -9.75 -0.73 8.85
N ALA A 129 -9.75 -0.79 10.19
CA ALA A 129 -10.96 -0.54 10.98
C ALA A 129 -11.50 0.88 10.76
N ALA A 130 -10.64 1.90 10.89
CA ALA A 130 -11.02 3.30 10.68
C ALA A 130 -11.51 3.57 9.25
N ILE A 131 -10.89 2.94 8.24
CA ILE A 131 -11.34 3.02 6.85
C ILE A 131 -12.72 2.40 6.68
N ARG A 132 -12.98 1.22 7.28
CA ARG A 132 -14.29 0.57 7.17
C ARG A 132 -15.39 1.34 7.90
N ASP A 133 -15.07 2.02 8.99
CA ASP A 133 -16.03 2.87 9.70
C ASP A 133 -16.44 4.08 8.84
N ARG A 134 -15.48 4.71 8.13
CA ARG A 134 -15.75 5.88 7.27
C ARG A 134 -16.25 5.52 5.87
N TRP A 135 -15.79 4.40 5.31
CA TRP A 135 -16.17 3.83 4.02
C TRP A 135 -16.60 2.35 4.19
N PRO A 136 -17.84 2.09 4.62
CA PRO A 136 -18.36 0.73 4.79
C PRO A 136 -18.39 -0.10 3.50
N SER A 137 -18.38 0.57 2.34
CA SER A 137 -18.32 -0.04 1.01
C SER A 137 -16.89 -0.39 0.56
N SER A 138 -15.87 -0.18 1.40
CA SER A 138 -14.49 -0.58 1.10
C SER A 138 -14.38 -2.09 0.89
N LYS A 139 -13.51 -2.49 -0.04
CA LYS A 139 -13.46 -3.87 -0.55
C LYS A 139 -12.07 -4.45 -0.38
N ALA A 140 -11.98 -5.70 0.07
CA ALA A 140 -10.70 -6.39 0.12
C ALA A 140 -10.21 -6.73 -1.29
N ILE A 141 -8.92 -6.50 -1.55
CA ILE A 141 -8.25 -6.89 -2.80
C ILE A 141 -7.48 -8.19 -2.53
N PRO A 142 -7.59 -9.21 -3.40
CA PRO A 142 -6.86 -10.46 -3.22
C PRO A 142 -5.36 -10.24 -3.35
N ILE A 143 -4.59 -10.84 -2.44
CA ILE A 143 -3.13 -10.85 -2.48
C ILE A 143 -2.66 -12.16 -3.12
N LEU A 144 -1.79 -12.06 -4.14
CA LEU A 144 -1.22 -13.23 -4.79
C LEU A 144 -0.26 -13.97 -3.84
N PRO A 145 0.01 -15.27 -4.06
CA PRO A 145 0.98 -16.01 -3.25
C PRO A 145 2.37 -15.37 -3.21
N SER A 146 2.77 -14.65 -4.26
CA SER A 146 4.01 -13.87 -4.31
C SER A 146 4.01 -12.63 -3.42
N GLY A 147 2.85 -12.18 -2.92
CA GLY A 147 2.66 -10.88 -2.30
C GLY A 147 2.41 -9.74 -3.29
N ALA A 148 2.33 -10.02 -4.59
CA ALA A 148 1.94 -9.01 -5.57
C ALA A 148 0.42 -8.81 -5.60
N LEU A 149 -0.01 -7.69 -6.16
CA LEU A 149 -1.41 -7.42 -6.46
C LEU A 149 -1.74 -7.88 -7.89
N PRO A 150 -2.94 -8.41 -8.15
CA PRO A 150 -3.45 -8.55 -9.51
C PRO A 150 -3.68 -7.18 -10.15
N LEU A 151 -3.73 -7.14 -11.47
CA LEU A 151 -4.16 -5.96 -12.21
C LEU A 151 -5.63 -5.66 -11.94
N ALA A 152 -6.00 -4.39 -11.84
CA ALA A 152 -7.39 -3.97 -11.61
C ALA A 152 -8.36 -4.53 -12.68
N VAL A 153 -7.92 -4.63 -13.94
CA VAL A 153 -8.70 -5.20 -15.05
C VAL A 153 -8.99 -6.70 -14.92
N ASP A 154 -8.24 -7.41 -14.07
CA ASP A 154 -8.42 -8.83 -13.82
C ASP A 154 -9.31 -9.11 -12.60
N LEU A 155 -9.77 -8.07 -11.91
CA LEU A 155 -10.60 -8.19 -10.72
C LEU A 155 -12.08 -8.18 -11.10
N GLN A 156 -12.80 -9.17 -10.59
CA GLN A 156 -14.25 -9.24 -10.56
C GLN A 156 -14.75 -8.90 -9.16
N GLU A 157 -15.68 -7.97 -9.09
CA GLU A 157 -16.32 -7.59 -7.85
C GLU A 157 -17.19 -8.73 -7.30
N THR A 158 -17.21 -8.85 -5.98
CA THR A 158 -18.03 -9.78 -5.20
C THR A 158 -18.66 -9.02 -4.02
N PRO A 159 -19.68 -9.58 -3.35
CA PRO A 159 -20.28 -8.93 -2.17
C PRO A 159 -19.29 -8.61 -1.03
N THR A 160 -18.16 -9.32 -0.95
CA THR A 160 -17.18 -9.20 0.15
C THR A 160 -15.84 -8.59 -0.28
N GLY A 161 -15.69 -8.16 -1.53
CA GLY A 161 -14.42 -7.67 -2.06
C GLY A 161 -14.22 -8.06 -3.52
N TYR A 162 -12.99 -8.40 -3.90
CA TYR A 162 -12.64 -8.83 -5.25
C TYR A 162 -12.17 -10.28 -5.32
N LYS A 163 -12.37 -10.88 -6.49
CA LYS A 163 -11.74 -12.13 -6.92
C LYS A 163 -11.12 -11.95 -8.29
N ILE A 164 -10.12 -12.76 -8.61
CA ILE A 164 -9.49 -12.77 -9.93
C ILE A 164 -10.43 -13.47 -10.91
N THR A 165 -10.65 -12.89 -12.09
CA THR A 165 -11.46 -13.51 -13.14
C THR A 165 -10.87 -14.86 -13.53
N LYS A 166 -11.73 -15.83 -13.87
CA LYS A 166 -11.27 -17.16 -14.29
C LYS A 166 -10.33 -17.11 -15.49
N THR A 167 -10.57 -16.19 -16.42
CA THR A 167 -9.75 -15.99 -17.63
C THR A 167 -8.37 -15.42 -17.31
N ALA A 168 -8.22 -14.62 -16.25
CA ALA A 168 -6.94 -14.08 -15.82
C ALA A 168 -6.15 -15.03 -14.90
N ALA A 169 -6.80 -15.98 -14.23
CA ALA A 169 -6.17 -16.90 -13.28
C ALA A 169 -4.85 -17.57 -13.78
N PRO A 170 -4.75 -18.03 -15.05
CA PRO A 170 -3.51 -18.62 -15.56
C PRO A 170 -2.32 -17.65 -15.59
N ARG A 171 -2.55 -16.33 -15.80
CA ARG A 171 -1.49 -15.29 -15.77
C ARG A 171 -0.76 -15.27 -14.43
N TYR A 172 -1.47 -15.62 -13.37
CA TYR A 172 -0.98 -15.62 -12.00
C TYR A 172 -0.57 -17.00 -11.49
N GLY A 173 -0.58 -18.03 -12.35
CA GLY A 173 -0.30 -19.40 -11.95
C GLY A 173 -1.35 -19.99 -11.00
N LEU A 174 -2.59 -19.48 -11.03
CA LEU A 174 -3.67 -19.92 -10.16
C LEU A 174 -4.51 -21.01 -10.84
N LEU A 175 -4.87 -22.04 -10.07
CA LEU A 175 -5.86 -23.02 -10.49
C LEU A 175 -7.26 -22.40 -10.50
N PRO A 176 -8.18 -22.81 -11.40
CA PRO A 176 -9.56 -22.33 -11.41
C PRO A 176 -10.32 -22.59 -10.10
N THR A 177 -9.87 -23.55 -9.30
CA THR A 177 -10.43 -23.91 -7.99
C THR A 177 -9.84 -23.11 -6.83
N SER A 178 -8.90 -22.18 -7.09
CA SER A 178 -8.31 -21.33 -6.06
C SER A 178 -9.37 -20.46 -5.39
N ALA A 179 -9.26 -20.26 -4.08
CA ALA A 179 -10.13 -19.35 -3.34
C ALA A 179 -10.08 -17.90 -3.86
N LEU A 180 -8.96 -17.52 -4.50
CA LEU A 180 -8.74 -16.21 -5.10
C LEU A 180 -9.49 -16.02 -6.43
N VAL A 181 -9.97 -17.11 -7.05
CA VAL A 181 -10.61 -17.08 -8.37
C VAL A 181 -12.13 -17.01 -8.23
N ALA A 182 -12.77 -16.19 -9.07
CA ALA A 182 -14.22 -16.00 -9.09
C ALA A 182 -14.97 -17.30 -9.46
N PRO A 183 -16.13 -17.57 -8.86
CA PRO A 183 -17.02 -18.66 -9.31
C PRO A 183 -17.66 -18.32 -10.68
N ASP A 184 -18.27 -19.31 -11.33
CA ASP A 184 -19.08 -19.09 -12.55
C ASP A 184 -20.34 -18.28 -12.27
#